data_AF-A0A847UND2-F1
#
_entry.id   AF-A0A847UND2-F1
#
_cell.length_a   1.000
_cell.length_b   1.000
_cell.length_c   1.000
_cell.angle_alpha   90.00
_cell.angle_beta   90.00
_cell.angle_gamma   90.00
#
_symmetry.space_group_name_H-M   'P 1'
#
loop_
_entity.id
_entity.type
_entity.pdbx_description
1 polymer ?
#
loop_
_entity_poly.entity_id
_entity_poly.type
_entity_poly.pdbx_seq_one_letter_code
_entity_poly.pdbx_strand_id
1 'polypeptide(L)'
;MGSTSKNRFSGRALIIFAVALLIISGLLIDAPSEPTTRAYTTETNESQVSPDDEVVSYNNLSAAGQDVFDQALRADGIATVNQSPPDFDYPDDTMDYTYVEKNGTIYTIGTGSNPCRVCALVEPLSIVAGLAGVILLLSGVYRLISREADAP
;
A
#
# COMPACT_ATOMS: atom_id res chain seq x y z
N MET A 1 -25.27 11.24 -42.64
CA MET A 1 -23.94 10.61 -42.84
C MET A 1 -22.90 11.35 -42.02
N GLY A 2 -22.15 10.62 -41.20
CA GLY A 2 -21.20 11.17 -40.23
C GLY A 2 -19.91 11.69 -40.86
N SER A 3 -19.43 12.82 -40.34
CA SER A 3 -18.03 13.21 -40.42
C SER A 3 -17.47 13.15 -38.99
N THR A 4 -16.98 11.99 -38.59
CA THR A 4 -16.08 11.89 -37.44
C THR A 4 -14.67 12.11 -37.98
N SER A 5 -14.14 13.33 -37.81
CA SER A 5 -12.73 13.60 -38.06
C SER A 5 -11.91 12.69 -37.13
N LYS A 6 -11.39 11.59 -37.66
CA LYS A 6 -10.37 10.79 -36.96
C LYS A 6 -9.15 11.69 -36.81
N ASN A 7 -8.94 12.25 -35.62
CA ASN A 7 -7.71 12.95 -35.25
C ASN A 7 -6.55 11.97 -35.44
N ARG A 8 -5.87 12.01 -36.59
CA ARG A 8 -4.72 11.14 -36.89
C ARG A 8 -3.50 11.73 -36.21
N PHE A 9 -3.30 11.37 -34.95
CA PHE A 9 -2.07 11.70 -34.22
C PHE A 9 -0.83 11.20 -34.96
N SER A 10 0.21 12.04 -34.99
CA SER A 10 1.53 11.71 -35.54
C SER A 10 2.17 10.53 -34.79
N GLY A 11 2.90 9.66 -35.50
CA GLY A 11 3.60 8.52 -34.87
C GLY A 11 4.53 8.94 -33.72
N ARG A 12 5.20 10.11 -33.86
CA ARG A 12 6.00 10.71 -32.78
C ARG A 12 5.18 11.10 -31.55
N ALA A 13 3.97 11.62 -31.74
CA ALA A 13 3.08 11.95 -30.63
C ALA A 13 2.63 10.68 -29.89
N LEU A 14 2.31 9.61 -30.63
CA LEU A 14 1.95 8.32 -30.03
C LEU A 14 3.09 7.73 -29.19
N ILE A 15 4.33 7.83 -29.66
CA ILE A 15 5.51 7.37 -28.91
C ILE A 15 5.69 8.17 -27.62
N ILE A 16 5.56 9.51 -27.66
CA ILE A 16 5.67 10.36 -26.46
C ILE A 16 4.59 10.00 -25.43
N PHE A 17 3.34 9.83 -25.86
CA PHE A 17 2.26 9.40 -24.96
C PHE A 17 2.51 8.03 -24.34
N ALA A 18 3.06 7.12 -25.14
CA ALA A 18 3.33 5.78 -24.67
C ALA A 18 4.46 5.72 -23.63
N VAL A 19 5.54 6.50 -23.85
CA VAL A 19 6.62 6.64 -22.86
C VAL A 19 6.10 7.26 -21.57
N ALA A 20 5.25 8.28 -21.65
CA ALA A 20 4.64 8.89 -20.46
C ALA A 20 3.80 7.87 -19.66
N LEU A 21 2.99 7.05 -20.34
CA LEU A 21 2.18 6.01 -19.69
C LEU A 21 3.04 4.91 -19.05
N LEU A 22 4.16 4.52 -19.67
CA LEU A 22 5.09 3.54 -19.10
C LEU A 22 5.82 4.09 -17.87
N ILE A 23 6.21 5.37 -17.87
CA ILE A 23 6.81 6.02 -16.70
C ILE A 23 5.79 6.09 -15.55
N ILE A 24 4.54 6.49 -15.84
CA ILE A 24 3.47 6.54 -14.84
C ILE A 24 3.18 5.14 -14.27
N SER A 25 3.10 4.12 -15.14
CA SER A 25 2.91 2.73 -14.73
C SER A 25 4.06 2.26 -13.83
N GLY A 26 5.32 2.54 -14.19
CA GLY A 26 6.49 2.19 -13.39
C GLY A 26 6.53 2.88 -12.02
N LEU A 27 6.13 4.15 -11.93
CA LEU A 27 6.07 4.89 -10.66
C LEU A 27 4.97 4.39 -9.71
N LEU A 28 3.94 3.72 -10.23
CA LEU A 28 2.83 3.18 -9.45
C LEU A 28 3.12 1.79 -8.86
N ILE A 29 4.18 1.11 -9.29
CA ILE A 29 4.57 -0.23 -8.81
C ILE A 29 5.19 -0.17 -7.40
N ASP A 30 5.84 0.93 -7.03
CA ASP A 30 6.43 1.12 -5.69
C ASP A 30 5.39 1.53 -4.62
N ALA A 31 4.12 1.68 -4.97
CA ALA A 31 3.06 1.90 -3.99
C ALA A 31 2.81 0.58 -3.23
N PRO A 32 2.83 0.59 -1.88
CA PRO A 32 2.70 -0.63 -1.08
C PRO A 32 1.35 -1.30 -1.36
N SER A 33 1.34 -2.45 -2.03
CA SER A 33 0.14 -3.11 -2.56
C SER A 33 -0.79 -3.71 -1.50
N GLU A 34 -0.33 -3.87 -0.26
CA GLU A 34 -1.05 -4.59 0.79
C GLU A 34 -1.53 -3.65 1.92
N PRO A 35 -2.72 -3.89 2.50
CA PRO A 35 -3.13 -3.21 3.72
C PRO A 35 -2.04 -3.44 4.78
N THR A 36 -1.45 -2.35 5.26
CA THR A 36 -0.35 -2.43 6.21
C THR A 36 -0.93 -2.27 7.61
N THR A 37 -0.87 -3.36 8.37
CA THR A 37 -1.17 -3.34 9.79
C THR A 37 0.01 -2.71 10.52
N ARG A 38 -0.31 -1.84 11.48
CA ARG A 38 0.66 -1.08 12.26
C ARG A 38 0.52 -1.46 13.72
N ALA A 39 1.66 -1.64 14.37
CA ALA A 39 1.73 -1.88 15.81
C ALA A 39 2.84 -1.01 16.40
N TYR A 40 2.60 -0.44 17.56
CA TYR A 40 3.59 0.31 18.33
C TYR A 40 3.45 -0.07 19.79
N THR A 41 4.56 -0.27 20.48
CA THR A 41 4.55 -0.62 21.90
C THR A 41 5.38 0.38 22.68
N THR A 42 4.81 0.89 23.76
CA THR A 42 5.50 1.76 24.72
C THR A 42 5.32 1.27 26.13
N GLU A 43 6.36 1.42 26.94
CA GLU A 43 6.21 1.25 28.39
C GLU A 43 5.21 2.28 28.93
N THR A 44 4.36 1.85 29.84
CA THR A 44 3.30 2.65 30.44
C THR A 44 3.43 2.63 31.95
N ASN A 45 3.33 3.80 32.56
CA ASN A 45 3.41 3.89 34.01
C ASN A 45 2.09 3.38 34.61
N GLU A 46 2.18 2.49 35.61
CA GLU A 46 1.00 1.92 36.28
C GLU A 46 0.07 3.00 36.84
N SER A 47 0.60 4.14 37.27
CA SER A 47 -0.19 5.27 37.77
C SER A 47 -1.05 5.97 36.70
N GLN A 48 -0.78 5.70 35.42
CA GLN A 48 -1.55 6.23 34.28
C GLN A 48 -2.62 5.25 33.79
N VAL A 49 -2.59 4.01 34.26
CA VAL A 49 -3.59 2.98 33.94
C VAL A 49 -4.76 3.14 34.91
N SER A 50 -5.97 3.25 34.38
CA SER A 50 -7.16 3.29 35.23
C SER A 50 -7.36 1.93 35.89
N PRO A 51 -7.80 1.85 37.16
CA PRO A 51 -8.15 0.57 37.77
C PRO A 51 -9.31 -0.15 37.06
N ASP A 52 -10.07 0.58 36.22
CA ASP A 52 -11.14 0.03 35.40
C ASP A 52 -10.65 -0.47 34.02
N ASP A 53 -9.40 -0.21 33.65
CA ASP A 53 -8.83 -0.66 32.38
C ASP A 53 -8.43 -2.13 32.45
N GLU A 54 -8.71 -2.88 31.38
CA GLU A 54 -8.29 -4.26 31.26
C GLU A 54 -6.79 -4.34 30.92
N VAL A 55 -6.03 -5.03 31.78
CA VAL A 55 -4.62 -5.33 31.55
C VAL A 55 -4.48 -6.81 31.25
N VAL A 56 -4.08 -7.12 30.02
CA VAL A 56 -3.93 -8.50 29.54
C VAL A 56 -2.51 -8.98 29.81
N SER A 57 -2.36 -10.21 30.33
CA SER A 57 -1.01 -10.78 30.49
C SER A 57 -0.43 -11.19 29.14
N TYR A 58 0.85 -10.88 28.88
CA TYR A 58 1.57 -11.31 27.67
C TYR A 58 1.47 -12.82 27.41
N ASN A 59 1.46 -13.63 28.48
CA ASN A 59 1.37 -15.09 28.36
C ASN A 59 -0.02 -15.59 27.92
N ASN A 60 -1.05 -14.75 28.02
CA ASN A 60 -2.40 -15.06 27.56
C ASN A 60 -2.61 -14.70 26.08
N LEU A 61 -1.70 -13.92 25.48
CA LEU A 61 -1.72 -13.62 24.06
C LEU A 61 -1.44 -14.89 23.25
N SER A 62 -2.07 -15.00 22.08
CA SER A 62 -1.71 -16.03 21.10
C SER A 62 -0.24 -15.90 20.66
N ALA A 63 0.32 -16.96 20.07
CA ALA A 63 1.68 -16.91 19.53
C ALA A 63 1.87 -15.78 18.50
N ALA A 64 0.85 -15.50 17.69
CA ALA A 64 0.86 -14.39 16.74
C ALA A 64 0.75 -13.02 17.45
N GLY A 65 -0.05 -12.92 18.52
CA GLY A 65 -0.13 -11.73 19.37
C GLY A 65 1.19 -11.39 20.04
N GLN A 66 1.88 -12.41 20.58
CA GLN A 66 3.21 -12.26 21.18
C GLN A 66 4.25 -11.79 20.17
N ASP A 67 4.20 -12.31 18.93
CA ASP A 67 5.12 -11.92 17.87
C ASP A 67 4.88 -10.47 17.42
N VAL A 68 3.63 -10.05 17.23
CA VAL A 68 3.28 -8.64 16.94
C VAL A 68 3.76 -7.71 18.06
N PHE A 69 3.48 -8.06 19.31
CA PHE A 69 3.91 -7.29 20.47
C PHE A 69 5.43 -7.16 20.54
N ASP A 70 6.15 -8.27 20.38
CA ASP A 70 7.60 -8.28 20.43
C ASP A 70 8.25 -7.55 19.25
N GLN A 71 7.66 -7.64 18.06
CA GLN A 71 8.11 -6.89 16.89
C GLN A 71 7.92 -5.39 17.10
N ALA A 72 6.77 -4.98 17.63
CA ALA A 72 6.47 -3.59 17.94
C ALA A 72 7.34 -3.03 19.08
N LEU A 73 7.62 -3.84 20.11
CA LEU A 73 8.50 -3.45 21.22
C LEU A 73 9.96 -3.29 20.80
N ARG A 74 10.43 -4.08 19.82
CA ARG A 74 11.79 -3.95 19.28
C ARG A 74 11.92 -2.79 18.29
N ALA A 75 10.81 -2.32 17.73
CA ALA A 75 10.82 -1.21 16.80
C ALA A 75 10.98 0.12 17.56
N ASP A 76 11.87 0.98 17.06
CA ASP A 76 11.99 2.36 17.54
C ASP A 76 10.84 3.19 16.91
N GLY A 77 9.62 2.95 17.39
CA GLY A 77 8.38 3.53 16.87
C GLY A 77 7.45 2.52 16.21
N ILE A 78 6.70 2.96 15.20
CA ILE A 78 5.64 2.14 14.57
C ILE A 78 6.26 1.03 13.71
N ALA A 79 6.01 -0.22 14.11
CA ALA A 79 6.29 -1.39 13.30
C ALA A 79 5.18 -1.64 12.28
N THR A 80 5.57 -2.06 11.07
CA THR A 80 4.64 -2.65 10.11
C THR A 80 4.61 -4.15 10.35
N VAL A 81 3.43 -4.69 10.63
CA VAL A 81 3.20 -6.11 10.90
C VAL A 81 2.32 -6.70 9.80
N ASN A 82 2.63 -7.93 9.37
CA ASN A 82 1.92 -8.58 8.26
C ASN A 82 0.76 -9.47 8.75
N GLN A 83 0.49 -9.45 10.04
CA GLN A 83 -0.51 -10.29 10.70
C GLN A 83 -1.35 -9.45 11.65
N SER A 84 -2.64 -9.78 11.73
CA SER A 84 -3.62 -9.14 12.62
C SER A 84 -4.20 -10.21 13.54
N PRO A 85 -3.46 -10.64 14.58
CA PRO A 85 -3.94 -11.62 15.55
C PRO A 85 -5.21 -11.13 16.24
N PRO A 86 -6.14 -12.03 16.60
CA PRO A 86 -7.41 -11.65 17.23
C PRO A 86 -7.27 -11.11 18.66
N ASP A 87 -6.04 -11.09 19.21
CA ASP A 87 -5.75 -10.56 20.54
C ASP A 87 -5.85 -9.02 20.60
N PHE A 88 -5.82 -8.34 19.45
CA PHE A 88 -5.86 -6.87 19.36
C PHE A 88 -6.87 -6.41 18.32
N ASP A 89 -7.46 -5.24 18.56
CA ASP A 89 -8.33 -4.60 17.57
C ASP A 89 -7.52 -3.77 16.57
N TYR A 90 -7.91 -3.87 15.31
CA TYR A 90 -7.26 -3.17 14.19
C TYR A 90 -8.29 -2.28 13.49
N PRO A 91 -8.67 -1.15 14.09
CA PRO A 91 -9.61 -0.23 13.46
C PRO A 91 -8.95 0.44 12.24
N ASP A 92 -9.79 0.70 11.24
CA ASP A 92 -9.38 1.47 10.06
C ASP A 92 -9.17 2.94 10.42
N ASP A 93 -8.05 3.51 9.96
CA ASP A 93 -7.72 4.95 10.06
C ASP A 93 -7.48 5.49 11.50
N THR A 94 -7.64 4.67 12.53
CA THR A 94 -7.35 5.00 13.93
C THR A 94 -6.43 3.97 14.58
N MET A 95 -5.98 4.25 15.80
CA MET A 95 -5.33 3.24 16.64
C MET A 95 -6.27 2.84 17.77
N ASP A 96 -6.37 1.54 18.00
CA ASP A 96 -6.87 0.99 19.25
C ASP A 96 -5.69 0.73 20.20
N TYR A 97 -5.93 0.81 21.50
CA TYR A 97 -4.89 0.68 22.51
C TYR A 97 -5.25 -0.39 23.52
N THR A 98 -4.35 -1.35 23.69
CA THR A 98 -4.49 -2.43 24.68
C THR A 98 -3.32 -2.36 25.67
N TYR A 99 -3.61 -2.61 26.95
CA TYR A 99 -2.56 -2.74 27.96
C TYR A 99 -2.12 -4.19 28.09
N VAL A 100 -0.82 -4.43 27.99
CA VAL A 100 -0.20 -5.74 28.09
C VAL A 100 0.85 -5.74 29.19
N GLU A 101 0.69 -6.62 30.18
CA GLU A 101 1.71 -6.83 31.22
C GLU A 101 2.71 -7.90 30.79
N LYS A 102 4.00 -7.54 30.79
CA LYS A 102 5.11 -8.45 30.54
C LYS A 102 6.19 -8.27 31.61
N ASN A 103 6.52 -9.33 32.33
CA ASN A 103 7.55 -9.34 33.39
C ASN A 103 7.35 -8.28 34.49
N GLY A 104 6.09 -7.97 34.85
CA GLY A 104 5.78 -6.95 35.86
C GLY A 104 5.89 -5.51 35.37
N THR A 105 6.00 -5.30 34.05
CA THR A 105 5.94 -3.98 33.41
C THR A 105 4.72 -3.93 32.51
N ILE A 106 3.93 -2.86 32.64
CA ILE A 106 2.78 -2.62 31.77
C ILE A 106 3.25 -1.88 30.53
N TYR A 107 2.83 -2.37 29.37
CA TYR A 107 3.06 -1.75 28.08
C TYR A 107 1.72 -1.39 27.46
N THR A 108 1.65 -0.25 26.77
CA THR A 108 0.56 0.06 25.86
C THR A 108 0.97 -0.41 24.48
N ILE A 109 0.18 -1.27 23.86
CA ILE A 109 0.28 -1.57 22.44
C ILE A 109 -0.82 -0.84 21.69
N GLY A 110 -0.43 0.00 20.74
CA GLY A 110 -1.31 0.67 19.80
C GLY A 110 -1.36 -0.09 18.48
N THR A 111 -2.53 -0.55 18.05
CA THR A 111 -2.75 -1.30 16.82
C THR A 111 -3.69 -0.58 15.89
N GLY A 112 -3.45 -0.65 14.58
CA GLY A 112 -4.34 -0.06 13.58
C GLY A 112 -4.13 -0.64 12.20
N SER A 113 -5.19 -0.66 11.39
CA SER A 113 -5.10 -0.98 9.98
C SER A 113 -5.04 0.32 9.18
N ASN A 114 -4.14 0.38 8.20
CA ASN A 114 -4.25 1.36 7.13
C ASN A 114 -4.78 0.64 5.89
N PRO A 115 -6.10 0.61 5.67
CA PRO A 115 -6.65 0.04 4.45
C PRO A 115 -6.17 0.90 3.30
N CYS A 116 -5.29 0.38 2.45
CA CYS A 116 -4.83 1.15 1.31
C CYS A 116 -5.95 1.29 0.26
N ARG A 117 -6.85 2.26 0.48
CA ARG A 117 -8.00 2.55 -0.40
C ARG A 117 -7.59 2.90 -1.82
N VAL A 118 -6.40 3.49 -1.97
CA VAL A 118 -5.81 3.79 -3.28
C VAL A 118 -5.14 2.58 -3.91
N CYS A 119 -4.62 1.61 -3.16
CA CYS A 119 -3.91 0.46 -3.72
C CYS A 119 -4.81 -0.46 -4.54
N ALA A 120 -6.05 -0.68 -4.09
CA ALA A 120 -7.06 -1.42 -4.85
C ALA A 120 -7.39 -0.79 -6.22
N LEU A 121 -7.13 0.51 -6.38
CA LEU A 121 -7.31 1.26 -7.63
C LEU A 121 -6.01 1.33 -8.45
N VAL A 122 -4.86 1.43 -7.78
CA VAL A 122 -3.55 1.61 -8.39
C VAL A 122 -3.10 0.36 -9.14
N GLU A 123 -3.32 -0.84 -8.58
CA GLU A 123 -2.96 -2.10 -9.24
C GLU A 123 -3.60 -2.28 -10.63
N PRO A 124 -4.94 -2.23 -10.80
CA PRO A 124 -5.55 -2.39 -12.11
C PRO A 124 -5.22 -1.22 -13.05
N LEU A 125 -5.07 0.01 -12.53
CA LEU A 125 -4.69 1.17 -13.33
C LEU A 125 -3.27 1.05 -13.90
N SER A 126 -2.32 0.52 -13.12
CA SER A 126 -0.94 0.31 -13.57
C SER A 126 -0.87 -0.66 -14.75
N ILE A 127 -1.61 -1.78 -14.68
CA ILE A 127 -1.70 -2.80 -15.72
C ILE A 127 -2.34 -2.23 -16.99
N VAL A 128 -3.47 -1.54 -16.84
CA VAL A 128 -4.18 -0.92 -17.98
C VAL A 128 -3.33 0.16 -18.64
N ALA A 129 -2.68 1.03 -17.86
CA ALA A 129 -1.79 2.07 -18.37
C ALA A 129 -0.57 1.47 -19.09
N GLY A 130 0.03 0.42 -18.53
CA GLY A 130 1.15 -0.30 -19.14
C GLY A 130 0.78 -0.92 -20.49
N LEU A 131 -0.36 -1.64 -20.56
CA LEU A 131 -0.88 -2.22 -21.80
C LEU A 131 -1.19 -1.15 -22.85
N ALA A 132 -1.85 -0.06 -22.45
CA ALA A 132 -2.13 1.06 -23.34
C ALA A 132 -0.83 1.70 -23.89
N GLY A 133 0.20 1.85 -23.05
CA GLY A 133 1.52 2.30 -23.45
C GLY A 133 2.15 1.40 -24.51
N VAL A 134 2.17 0.07 -24.28
CA VAL A 134 2.74 -0.88 -25.26
C VAL A 134 2.01 -0.82 -26.61
N ILE A 135 0.67 -0.77 -26.60
CA ILE A 135 -0.14 -0.68 -27.82
C ILE A 135 0.16 0.62 -28.60
N LEU A 136 0.32 1.74 -27.89
CA LEU A 136 0.63 3.04 -28.50
C LEU A 136 2.07 3.09 -29.04
N LEU A 137 3.04 2.46 -28.37
CA LEU A 137 4.41 2.32 -28.89
C LEU A 137 4.41 1.54 -30.20
N LEU A 138 3.80 0.34 -30.22
CA LEU A 138 3.73 -0.50 -31.41
C LEU A 138 3.03 0.22 -32.57
N SER A 139 1.92 0.90 -32.29
CA SER A 139 1.18 1.70 -33.28
C SER A 139 1.97 2.90 -33.78
N GLY A 140 2.73 3.57 -32.90
CA GLY A 140 3.57 4.71 -33.22
C GLY A 140 4.76 4.33 -34.11
N VAL A 141 5.46 3.25 -33.75
CA VAL A 141 6.60 2.70 -34.51
C VAL A 141 6.14 2.18 -35.88
N TYR A 142 5.04 1.41 -35.93
CA TYR A 142 4.49 0.93 -37.20
C TYR A 142 4.18 2.08 -38.15
N ARG A 143 3.55 3.16 -37.68
CA ARG A 143 3.27 4.34 -38.51
C ARG A 143 4.52 5.10 -38.95
N LEU A 144 5.61 5.03 -38.19
CA LEU A 144 6.87 5.68 -38.54
C LEU A 144 7.54 4.91 -39.69
N ILE A 145 7.62 3.59 -39.55
CA ILE A 145 8.17 2.68 -40.58
C ILE A 145 7.33 2.73 -41.87
N SER A 146 5.99 2.69 -41.76
CA SER A 146 5.13 2.78 -42.95
C SER A 146 5.24 4.13 -43.67
N ARG A 147 5.56 5.22 -42.96
CA ARG A 147 5.78 6.53 -43.60
C ARG A 147 7.15 6.65 -44.26
N GLU A 148 8.16 5.95 -43.74
CA GLU A 148 9.47 5.85 -44.39
C GLU A 148 9.42 4.95 -45.63
N ALA A 149 8.54 3.93 -45.65
CA ALA A 149 8.30 3.09 -46.84
C ALA A 149 7.55 3.82 -47.97
N ASP A 150 6.79 4.87 -47.65
CA ASP A 150 6.03 5.70 -48.61
C ASP A 150 6.79 6.99 -49.03
N ALA A 151 8.03 7.19 -48.56
CA ALA A 151 8.85 8.34 -48.97
C ALA A 151 9.58 8.01 -50.29
N PRO A 152 9.32 8.74 -51.39
CA PRO A 152 10.01 8.54 -52.67
C PRO A 152 11.50 8.94 -52.63
#